data_AF-A0A929JWA7-F1
#
_entry.id   AF-A0A929JWA7-F1
#
_cell.length_a   1.000
_cell.length_b   1.000
_cell.length_c   1.000
_cell.angle_alpha   90.00
_cell.angle_beta   90.00
_cell.angle_gamma   90.00
#
_symmetry.space_group_name_H-M   'P 1'
#
loop_
_entity.id
_entity.type
_entity.pdbx_description
1 polymer ?
#
loop_
_entity_poly.entity_id
_entity_poly.type
_entity_poly.pdbx_seq_one_letter_code
_entity_poly.pdbx_strand_id
1 'polypeptide(L)'
;MSHFSLGWVILPPILYAEKQQPIDFSHKLHVDEVGDCEGCHYFREDGSFSGIPKLENCAECHEEAMGENPEEAKLITEYIEPGKEIPWLIYARQPQCVFFSHAAHVKMGEMDCAICHGPIGDSDHVRPYQYNRLTKYSRDIWGWNIAGLSKNGWDYLKQADNSGEIKIEHAARMKMDDCAECHMEKRGVHEACFVCHK
;
A
#
# COMPACT_ATOMS: atom_id res chain seq x y z
N MET A 1 20.37 -15.00 30.08
CA MET A 1 20.39 -13.90 29.10
C MET A 1 20.26 -14.35 27.63
N SER A 2 20.66 -15.57 27.22
CA SER A 2 20.64 -15.97 25.80
C SER A 2 19.25 -16.24 25.19
N HIS A 3 18.24 -16.60 25.99
CA HIS A 3 16.91 -16.97 25.47
C HIS A 3 16.06 -15.75 25.08
N PHE A 4 16.33 -14.59 25.71
CA PHE A 4 15.60 -13.35 25.44
C PHE A 4 16.02 -12.75 24.09
N SER A 5 17.33 -12.77 23.79
CA SER A 5 17.86 -12.30 22.51
C SER A 5 17.38 -13.14 21.32
N LEU A 6 17.23 -14.46 21.51
CA LEU A 6 16.73 -15.35 20.48
C LEU A 6 15.27 -15.03 20.12
N GLY A 7 14.44 -14.76 21.12
CA GLY A 7 13.04 -14.37 20.91
C GLY A 7 12.89 -13.10 20.07
N TRP A 8 13.63 -12.03 20.41
CA TRP A 8 13.52 -10.76 19.68
C TRP A 8 14.12 -10.76 18.27
N VAL A 9 15.01 -11.71 17.95
CA VAL A 9 15.59 -11.83 16.60
C VAL A 9 14.82 -12.82 15.73
N ILE A 10 14.37 -13.95 16.30
CA ILE A 10 13.73 -15.04 15.56
C ILE A 10 12.21 -14.86 15.46
N LEU A 11 11.55 -14.34 16.50
CA LEU A 11 10.10 -14.20 16.49
C LEU A 11 9.60 -13.22 15.41
N PRO A 12 10.20 -12.02 15.20
CA PRO A 12 9.70 -11.08 14.20
C PRO A 12 9.58 -11.66 12.78
N PRO A 13 10.59 -12.32 12.18
CA PRO A 13 10.44 -12.87 10.84
C PRO A 13 9.41 -14.01 10.77
N ILE A 14 9.29 -14.84 11.82
CA ILE A 14 8.30 -15.93 11.86
C ILE A 14 6.86 -15.41 11.94
N LEU A 15 6.66 -14.22 12.52
CA LEU A 15 5.34 -13.61 12.61
C LEU A 15 4.80 -13.13 11.26
N TYR A 16 5.64 -13.02 10.23
CA TYR A 16 5.20 -12.57 8.91
C TYR A 16 5.18 -13.71 7.89
N ALA A 17 4.27 -13.58 6.93
CA ALA A 17 4.18 -14.43 5.76
C ALA A 17 4.02 -13.53 4.53
N GLU A 18 4.31 -14.06 3.36
CA GLU A 18 4.12 -13.37 2.09
C GLU A 18 3.10 -14.08 1.20
N LYS A 19 2.47 -13.32 0.30
CA LYS A 19 1.55 -13.80 -0.72
C LYS A 19 1.69 -12.91 -1.96
N GLN A 20 1.63 -13.51 -3.14
CA GLN A 20 1.62 -12.74 -4.38
C GLN A 20 0.27 -12.04 -4.60
N GLN A 21 0.29 -10.91 -5.30
CA GLN A 21 -0.95 -10.29 -5.76
C GLN A 21 -1.68 -11.21 -6.75
N PRO A 22 -3.01 -11.07 -6.91
CA PRO A 22 -3.76 -11.88 -7.86
C PRO A 22 -3.32 -11.69 -9.32
N ILE A 23 -2.87 -10.48 -9.65
CA ILE A 23 -2.37 -10.08 -10.98
C ILE A 23 -1.11 -9.23 -10.74
N ASP A 24 -0.08 -9.44 -11.54
CA ASP A 24 1.13 -8.60 -11.52
C ASP A 24 0.91 -7.30 -12.30
N PHE A 25 0.42 -6.27 -11.60
CA PHE A 25 0.04 -4.99 -12.17
C PHE A 25 1.23 -4.01 -12.25
N SER A 26 1.35 -3.32 -13.38
CA SER A 26 2.32 -2.23 -13.57
C SER A 26 1.63 -0.88 -13.39
N HIS A 27 1.90 -0.17 -12.29
CA HIS A 27 1.44 1.21 -12.15
C HIS A 27 2.12 2.12 -13.17
N LYS A 28 3.42 1.89 -13.43
CA LYS A 28 4.20 2.72 -14.33
C LYS A 28 3.63 2.75 -15.74
N LEU A 29 3.33 1.57 -16.30
CA LEU A 29 2.70 1.47 -17.62
C LEU A 29 1.36 2.22 -17.66
N HIS A 30 0.52 2.04 -16.63
CA HIS A 30 -0.79 2.68 -16.61
C HIS A 30 -0.70 4.19 -16.39
N VAL A 31 0.25 4.66 -15.59
CA VAL A 31 0.47 6.10 -15.41
C VAL A 31 0.97 6.73 -16.71
N ASP A 32 1.88 6.06 -17.42
CA ASP A 32 2.44 6.55 -18.69
C ASP A 32 1.38 6.59 -19.82
N GLU A 33 0.47 5.61 -19.88
CA GLU A 33 -0.51 5.46 -20.97
C GLU A 33 -1.89 6.06 -20.67
N VAL A 34 -2.37 5.99 -19.42
CA VAL A 34 -3.72 6.44 -19.01
C VAL A 34 -3.69 7.82 -18.35
N GLY A 35 -2.59 8.16 -17.68
CA GLY A 35 -2.38 9.46 -17.03
C GLY A 35 -2.31 9.37 -15.50
N ASP A 36 -2.69 10.45 -14.83
CA ASP A 36 -2.44 10.61 -13.39
C ASP A 36 -3.19 9.60 -12.51
N CYS A 37 -2.76 9.49 -11.24
CA CYS A 37 -3.33 8.61 -10.22
C CYS A 37 -4.87 8.66 -10.14
N GLU A 38 -5.44 9.84 -10.38
CA GLU A 38 -6.89 10.08 -10.30
C GLU A 38 -7.69 9.40 -11.42
N GLY A 39 -7.06 8.96 -12.50
CA GLY A 39 -7.74 8.19 -13.56
C GLY A 39 -8.40 6.92 -13.01
N CYS A 40 -7.78 6.29 -12.02
CA CYS A 40 -8.28 5.08 -11.38
C CYS A 40 -8.64 5.31 -9.90
N HIS A 41 -7.89 6.18 -9.20
CA HIS A 41 -8.03 6.47 -7.77
C HIS A 41 -8.58 7.88 -7.54
N TYR A 42 -9.88 8.07 -7.71
CA TYR A 42 -10.53 9.37 -7.66
C TYR A 42 -11.35 9.62 -6.39
N PHE A 43 -11.69 10.88 -6.18
CA PHE A 43 -12.73 11.26 -5.24
C PHE A 43 -14.09 11.31 -5.94
N ARG A 44 -15.11 10.71 -5.32
CA ARG A 44 -16.50 10.86 -5.74
C ARG A 44 -17.00 12.27 -5.44
N GLU A 45 -18.15 12.63 -6.02
CA GLU A 45 -18.79 13.94 -5.84
C GLU A 45 -19.08 14.27 -4.37
N ASP A 46 -19.38 13.25 -3.56
CA ASP A 46 -19.63 13.38 -2.11
C ASP A 46 -18.35 13.53 -1.27
N GLY A 47 -17.17 13.53 -1.90
CA GLY A 47 -15.87 13.62 -1.24
C GLY A 47 -15.33 12.30 -0.70
N SER A 48 -16.04 11.19 -0.84
CA SER A 48 -15.51 9.85 -0.53
C SER A 48 -14.43 9.45 -1.55
N PHE A 49 -13.40 8.72 -1.10
CA PHE A 49 -12.35 8.22 -1.98
C PHE A 49 -12.75 6.88 -2.60
N SER A 50 -12.43 6.66 -3.88
CA SER A 50 -12.79 5.44 -4.61
C SER A 50 -12.14 4.21 -4.00
N GLY A 51 -10.90 4.36 -3.54
CA GLY A 51 -10.08 3.28 -3.00
C GLY A 51 -9.38 2.52 -4.12
N ILE A 52 -9.32 1.20 -4.01
CA ILE A 52 -8.81 0.34 -5.09
C ILE A 52 -9.85 0.31 -6.22
N PRO A 53 -9.45 0.45 -7.50
CA PRO A 53 -10.34 0.38 -8.63
C PRO A 53 -11.06 -0.96 -8.66
N LYS A 54 -12.34 -0.91 -9.03
CA LYS A 54 -13.14 -2.12 -9.20
C LYS A 54 -12.88 -2.72 -10.58
N LEU A 55 -13.37 -3.94 -10.78
CA LEU A 55 -13.31 -4.62 -12.08
C LEU A 55 -13.86 -3.77 -13.23
N GLU A 56 -14.92 -2.99 -12.98
CA GLU A 56 -15.53 -2.10 -13.98
C GLU A 56 -14.52 -1.12 -14.59
N ASN A 57 -13.63 -0.54 -13.77
CA ASN A 57 -12.59 0.38 -14.25
C ASN A 57 -11.59 -0.31 -15.17
N CYS A 58 -11.29 -1.59 -14.92
CA CYS A 58 -10.40 -2.38 -15.78
C CYS A 58 -11.11 -2.75 -17.09
N ALA A 59 -12.38 -3.15 -17.01
CA ALA A 59 -13.17 -3.58 -18.16
C ALA A 59 -13.43 -2.44 -19.16
N GLU A 60 -13.47 -1.17 -18.72
CA GLU A 60 -13.61 -0.01 -19.62
C GLU A 60 -12.58 0.01 -20.77
N CYS A 61 -11.38 -0.53 -20.53
CA CYS A 61 -10.32 -0.64 -21.54
C CYS A 61 -10.02 -2.10 -21.95
N HIS A 62 -10.04 -3.03 -21.00
CA HIS A 62 -9.63 -4.42 -21.21
C HIS A 62 -10.80 -5.38 -21.49
N GLU A 63 -11.88 -4.91 -22.12
CA GLU A 63 -12.94 -5.79 -22.65
C GLU A 63 -12.37 -6.78 -23.69
N GLU A 64 -11.35 -6.36 -24.43
CA GLU A 64 -10.52 -7.19 -25.30
C GLU A 64 -9.04 -6.97 -24.96
N ALA A 65 -8.21 -7.99 -25.18
CA ALA A 65 -6.78 -7.89 -24.92
C ALA A 65 -6.12 -6.85 -25.85
N MET A 66 -5.41 -5.89 -25.26
CA MET A 66 -4.68 -4.84 -25.97
C MET A 66 -3.28 -5.29 -26.40
N GLY A 67 -2.76 -6.37 -25.81
CA GLY A 67 -1.46 -6.95 -26.18
C GLY A 67 -1.34 -8.44 -25.87
N GLU A 68 -0.09 -8.91 -25.81
CA GLU A 68 0.26 -10.30 -25.54
C GLU A 68 0.70 -10.53 -24.08
N ASN A 69 0.42 -9.58 -23.17
CA ASN A 69 0.83 -9.71 -21.78
C ASN A 69 0.03 -10.85 -21.10
N PRO A 70 0.69 -11.87 -20.52
CA PRO A 70 -0.01 -12.98 -19.88
C PRO A 70 -0.85 -12.54 -18.67
N GLU A 71 -0.48 -11.46 -17.97
CA GLU A 71 -1.24 -10.94 -16.84
C GLU A 71 -2.51 -10.21 -17.30
N GLU A 72 -2.51 -9.60 -18.48
CA GLU A 72 -3.72 -9.05 -19.11
C GLU A 72 -4.66 -10.18 -19.57
N ALA A 73 -4.12 -11.21 -20.22
CA ALA A 73 -4.92 -12.39 -20.59
C ALA A 73 -5.56 -13.04 -19.33
N LYS A 74 -4.83 -13.08 -18.23
CA LYS A 74 -5.34 -13.54 -16.93
C LYS A 74 -6.41 -12.61 -16.35
N LEU A 75 -6.24 -11.29 -16.41
CA LEU A 75 -7.25 -10.30 -16.02
C LEU A 75 -8.57 -10.59 -16.74
N ILE A 76 -8.53 -10.77 -18.05
CA ILE A 76 -9.70 -10.98 -18.88
C ILE A 76 -10.40 -12.30 -18.52
N THR A 77 -9.65 -13.41 -18.60
CA THR A 77 -10.22 -14.76 -18.46
C THR A 77 -10.63 -15.13 -17.04
N GLU A 78 -9.91 -14.67 -16.02
CA GLU A 78 -10.20 -15.03 -14.62
C GLU A 78 -11.12 -14.05 -13.89
N TYR A 79 -11.24 -12.81 -14.38
CA TYR A 79 -11.95 -11.73 -13.68
C TYR A 79 -13.00 -11.02 -14.55
N ILE A 80 -12.65 -10.49 -15.72
CA ILE A 80 -13.59 -9.71 -16.55
C ILE A 80 -14.70 -10.61 -17.12
N GLU A 81 -14.36 -11.67 -17.85
CA GLU A 81 -15.33 -12.61 -18.43
C GLU A 81 -16.32 -13.20 -17.40
N PRO A 82 -15.87 -13.70 -16.23
CA PRO A 82 -16.78 -14.19 -15.21
C PRO A 82 -17.45 -13.09 -14.37
N GLY A 83 -17.12 -11.81 -14.57
CA GLY A 83 -17.63 -10.70 -13.76
C GLY A 83 -17.22 -10.78 -12.29
N LYS A 84 -16.02 -11.28 -12.01
CA LYS A 84 -15.50 -11.55 -10.66
C LYS A 84 -14.51 -10.47 -10.26
N GLU A 85 -14.79 -9.78 -9.15
CA GLU A 85 -13.86 -8.79 -8.59
C GLU A 85 -12.49 -9.38 -8.26
N ILE A 86 -11.45 -8.57 -8.51
CA ILE A 86 -10.07 -8.95 -8.23
C ILE A 86 -9.84 -8.86 -6.71
N PRO A 87 -9.44 -9.96 -6.03
CA PRO A 87 -9.27 -9.97 -4.59
C PRO A 87 -7.92 -9.38 -4.18
N TRP A 88 -7.71 -8.09 -4.48
CA TRP A 88 -6.47 -7.37 -4.20
C TRP A 88 -6.05 -7.45 -2.73
N LEU A 89 -4.75 -7.62 -2.50
CA LEU A 89 -4.17 -7.56 -1.17
C LEU A 89 -3.71 -6.12 -0.88
N ILE A 90 -4.41 -5.47 0.04
CA ILE A 90 -4.28 -4.02 0.26
C ILE A 90 -3.12 -3.73 1.22
N TYR A 91 -2.04 -3.14 0.72
CA TYR A 91 -0.86 -2.81 1.53
C TYR A 91 -1.17 -1.84 2.68
N ALA A 92 -1.96 -0.79 2.43
CA ALA A 92 -2.22 0.27 3.41
C ALA A 92 -3.55 0.10 4.17
N ARG A 93 -4.07 -1.13 4.29
CA ARG A 93 -5.34 -1.38 4.99
C ARG A 93 -5.19 -1.12 6.49
N GLN A 94 -5.76 0.00 6.94
CA GLN A 94 -5.79 0.37 8.35
C GLN A 94 -6.67 -0.59 9.18
N PRO A 95 -6.38 -0.72 10.50
CA PRO A 95 -7.23 -1.48 11.41
C PRO A 95 -8.67 -0.98 11.45
N GLN A 96 -9.62 -1.86 11.75
CA GLN A 96 -11.05 -1.51 11.77
C GLN A 96 -11.41 -0.43 12.80
N CYS A 97 -10.63 -0.30 13.87
CA CYS A 97 -10.79 0.76 14.87
C CYS A 97 -10.10 2.06 14.47
N VAL A 98 -9.59 2.18 13.23
CA VAL A 98 -8.93 3.39 12.71
C VAL A 98 -9.78 3.98 11.60
N PHE A 99 -10.07 5.27 11.73
CA PHE A 99 -10.70 6.13 10.75
C PHE A 99 -9.62 7.00 10.08
N PHE A 100 -9.60 6.98 8.76
CA PHE A 100 -8.74 7.83 7.94
C PHE A 100 -9.55 8.44 6.80
N SER A 101 -9.35 9.74 6.53
CA SER A 101 -10.04 10.46 5.47
C SER A 101 -9.05 10.95 4.41
N HIS A 102 -9.05 10.36 3.22
CA HIS A 102 -8.24 10.85 2.10
C HIS A 102 -8.59 12.30 1.73
N ALA A 103 -9.86 12.71 1.84
CA ALA A 103 -10.26 14.07 1.49
C ALA A 103 -9.64 15.12 2.43
N ALA A 104 -9.51 14.80 3.72
CA ALA A 104 -8.88 15.71 4.68
C ALA A 104 -7.39 15.92 4.37
N HIS A 105 -6.70 14.90 3.85
CA HIS A 105 -5.26 14.96 3.61
C HIS A 105 -4.93 15.47 2.20
N VAL A 106 -5.63 14.98 1.17
CA VAL A 106 -5.36 15.36 -0.22
C VAL A 106 -6.08 16.66 -0.59
N LYS A 107 -7.42 16.72 -0.45
CA LYS A 107 -8.18 17.91 -0.87
C LYS A 107 -7.99 19.12 0.05
N MET A 108 -7.92 18.90 1.36
CA MET A 108 -7.79 20.02 2.33
C MET A 108 -6.35 20.26 2.77
N GLY A 109 -5.54 19.20 2.82
CA GLY A 109 -4.14 19.27 3.23
C GLY A 109 -3.16 19.46 2.06
N GLU A 110 -3.64 19.38 0.81
CA GLU A 110 -2.84 19.50 -0.41
C GLU A 110 -1.60 18.59 -0.40
N MET A 111 -1.74 17.39 0.19
CA MET A 111 -0.66 16.42 0.31
C MET A 111 -0.55 15.53 -0.92
N ASP A 112 0.66 15.41 -1.46
CA ASP A 112 0.95 14.47 -2.55
C ASP A 112 0.76 13.01 -2.10
N CYS A 113 0.22 12.18 -2.99
CA CYS A 113 0.00 10.74 -2.75
C CYS A 113 1.29 10.02 -2.33
N ALA A 114 2.41 10.39 -2.96
CA ALA A 114 3.71 9.79 -2.73
C ALA A 114 4.27 10.07 -1.32
N ILE A 115 3.73 11.07 -0.61
CA ILE A 115 4.08 11.28 0.80
C ILE A 115 3.71 10.03 1.58
N CYS A 116 2.51 9.47 1.42
CA CYS A 116 2.05 8.31 2.19
C CYS A 116 2.35 6.95 1.52
N HIS A 117 2.27 6.90 0.19
CA HIS A 117 2.35 5.65 -0.57
C HIS A 117 3.72 5.40 -1.21
N GLY A 118 4.66 6.35 -1.10
CA GLY A 118 5.93 6.29 -1.82
C GLY A 118 5.76 6.44 -3.34
N PRO A 119 6.81 6.16 -4.13
CA PRO A 119 6.79 6.30 -5.59
C PRO A 119 6.08 5.12 -6.27
N ILE A 120 4.89 4.74 -5.80
CA ILE A 120 4.15 3.57 -6.33
C ILE A 120 3.81 3.72 -7.81
N GLY A 121 3.65 4.97 -8.29
CA GLY A 121 3.45 5.28 -9.70
C GLY A 121 4.59 4.79 -10.59
N ASP A 122 5.81 4.66 -10.07
CA ASP A 122 6.97 4.20 -10.84
C ASP A 122 7.15 2.67 -10.79
N SER A 123 6.19 1.94 -10.22
CA SER A 123 6.28 0.47 -10.08
C SER A 123 5.91 -0.25 -11.37
N ASP A 124 6.88 -0.96 -11.95
CA ASP A 124 6.67 -1.84 -13.11
C ASP A 124 6.00 -3.17 -12.72
N HIS A 125 6.09 -3.57 -11.45
CA HIS A 125 5.55 -4.81 -10.89
C HIS A 125 5.01 -4.59 -9.48
N VAL A 126 4.02 -5.38 -9.07
CA VAL A 126 3.55 -5.39 -7.68
C VAL A 126 4.42 -6.31 -6.83
N ARG A 127 4.86 -5.79 -5.68
CA ARG A 127 5.67 -6.55 -4.74
C ARG A 127 4.86 -7.63 -4.00
N PRO A 128 5.51 -8.67 -3.45
CA PRO A 128 4.85 -9.62 -2.55
C PRO A 128 4.16 -8.90 -1.38
N TYR A 129 2.91 -9.25 -1.14
CA TYR A 129 2.15 -8.76 0.01
C TYR A 129 2.59 -9.49 1.27
N GLN A 130 3.22 -8.76 2.19
CA GLN A 130 3.64 -9.30 3.48
C GLN A 130 2.65 -8.96 4.58
N TYR A 131 2.29 -9.94 5.39
CA TYR A 131 1.27 -9.77 6.43
C TYR A 131 1.61 -10.54 7.70
N ASN A 132 1.15 -9.99 8.82
CA ASN A 132 1.30 -10.63 10.11
C ASN A 132 0.38 -11.87 10.18
N ARG A 133 0.94 -13.03 10.52
CA ARG A 133 0.21 -14.32 10.55
C ARG A 133 -0.91 -14.33 11.59
N LEU A 134 -0.82 -13.53 12.66
CA LEU A 134 -1.83 -13.43 13.71
C LEU A 134 -2.89 -12.38 13.35
N THR A 135 -2.49 -11.15 13.07
CA THR A 135 -3.43 -10.03 12.88
C THR A 135 -3.97 -9.91 11.46
N LYS A 136 -3.31 -10.58 10.50
CA LYS A 136 -3.60 -10.54 9.05
C LYS A 136 -3.40 -9.19 8.37
N TYR A 137 -3.03 -8.16 9.12
CA TYR A 137 -2.70 -6.85 8.59
C TYR A 137 -1.35 -6.86 7.87
N SER A 138 -1.25 -5.99 6.87
CA SER A 138 -0.03 -5.78 6.10
C SER A 138 1.12 -5.33 6.98
N ARG A 139 2.33 -5.78 6.67
CA ARG A 139 3.55 -5.29 7.31
C ARG A 139 3.77 -3.80 7.09
N ASP A 140 3.23 -3.25 6.01
CA ASP A 140 3.32 -1.83 5.67
C ASP A 140 2.68 -0.87 6.68
N ILE A 141 1.71 -1.34 7.46
CA ILE A 141 1.07 -0.51 8.50
C ILE A 141 1.63 -0.76 9.91
N TRP A 142 2.53 -1.75 10.06
CA TRP A 142 3.17 -2.11 11.34
C TRP A 142 4.66 -1.80 11.37
N GLY A 143 5.31 -1.70 10.22
CA GLY A 143 6.75 -1.50 10.10
C GLY A 143 7.56 -2.79 10.10
N TRP A 144 8.83 -2.63 9.76
CA TRP A 144 9.83 -3.68 9.65
C TRP A 144 10.53 -3.94 10.97
N ASN A 145 10.55 -2.95 11.86
CA ASN A 145 11.17 -3.04 13.18
C ASN A 145 10.13 -3.10 14.32
N ILE A 146 9.77 -4.32 14.73
CA ILE A 146 8.83 -4.55 15.85
C ILE A 146 9.39 -4.03 17.19
N ALA A 147 10.71 -3.93 17.33
CA ALA A 147 11.35 -3.45 18.56
C ALA A 147 11.28 -1.92 18.71
N GLY A 148 10.78 -1.19 17.70
CA GLY A 148 10.74 0.29 17.72
C GLY A 148 12.14 0.93 17.72
N LEU A 149 13.20 0.15 17.51
CA LEU A 149 14.60 0.61 17.49
C LEU A 149 14.99 1.09 16.09
N SER A 150 14.09 1.77 15.39
CA SER A 150 14.44 2.36 14.11
C SER A 150 15.35 3.57 14.36
N LYS A 151 16.56 3.54 13.81
CA LYS A 151 17.52 4.65 13.96
C LYS A 151 17.20 5.85 13.06
N ASN A 152 16.34 5.65 12.07
CA ASN A 152 15.89 6.66 11.13
C ASN A 152 14.38 6.48 11.01
N GLY A 153 13.55 7.50 11.28
CA GLY A 153 12.07 7.43 11.32
C GLY A 153 11.35 6.92 10.06
N TRP A 154 12.08 6.37 9.09
CA TRP A 154 11.61 5.87 7.82
C TRP A 154 12.02 4.42 7.64
N ASP A 155 11.06 3.53 7.74
CA ASP A 155 11.21 2.10 7.51
C ASP A 155 11.18 1.86 5.98
N TYR A 156 12.29 2.17 5.32
CA TYR A 156 12.46 1.91 3.89
C TYR A 156 12.64 0.40 3.66
N LEU A 157 11.79 -0.19 2.82
CA LEU A 157 12.13 -1.44 2.17
C LEU A 157 13.25 -1.15 1.15
N LYS A 158 14.47 -1.59 1.49
CA LYS A 158 15.53 -1.80 0.51
C LYS A 158 15.32 -3.19 -0.07
N GLN A 159 14.59 -3.29 -1.19
CA GLN A 159 14.63 -4.49 -2.00
C GLN A 159 15.65 -4.22 -3.11
N ALA A 160 16.65 -5.09 -3.23
CA ALA A 160 17.58 -5.04 -4.34
C ALA A 160 16.85 -5.64 -5.53
N ASP A 161 16.83 -4.93 -6.65
CA ASP A 161 16.38 -5.54 -7.90
C ASP A 161 17.41 -6.59 -8.37
N ASN A 162 17.06 -7.35 -9.40
CA ASN A 162 17.94 -8.37 -10.00
C ASN A 162 19.26 -7.79 -10.56
N SER A 163 19.43 -6.45 -10.60
CA SER A 163 20.64 -5.77 -11.03
C SER A 163 21.61 -5.47 -9.88
N GLY A 164 21.21 -5.75 -8.63
CA GLY A 164 22.02 -5.48 -7.44
C GLY A 164 22.02 -3.99 -7.04
N GLU A 165 21.20 -3.16 -7.67
CA GLU A 165 20.99 -1.77 -7.30
C GLU A 165 20.06 -1.72 -6.08
N ILE A 166 20.48 -1.01 -5.02
CA ILE A 166 19.62 -0.75 -3.86
C ILE A 166 18.68 0.39 -4.24
N LYS A 167 17.50 0.05 -4.76
CA LYS A 167 16.42 1.01 -4.91
C LYS A 167 15.71 1.16 -3.58
N ILE A 168 15.48 2.41 -3.17
CA ILE A 168 14.51 2.70 -2.11
C ILE A 168 13.15 2.52 -2.79
N GLU A 169 12.64 1.29 -2.77
CA GLU A 169 11.45 1.00 -3.56
C GLU A 169 10.21 1.62 -2.91
N HIS A 170 10.06 1.50 -1.58
CA HIS A 170 8.90 2.05 -0.89
C HIS A 170 9.21 2.42 0.58
N ALA A 171 8.81 3.63 0.97
CA ALA A 171 8.63 4.02 2.36
C ALA A 171 7.16 3.76 2.72
N ALA A 172 6.89 2.73 3.53
CA ALA A 172 5.55 2.50 4.02
C ALA A 172 5.24 3.53 5.12
N ARG A 173 4.64 4.66 4.74
CA ARG A 173 4.38 5.83 5.61
C ARG A 173 2.98 5.85 6.23
N MET A 174 2.44 4.67 6.55
CA MET A 174 1.06 4.50 7.01
C MET A 174 0.97 3.80 8.36
N LYS A 175 2.05 3.87 9.16
CA LYS A 175 2.02 3.45 10.56
C LYS A 175 1.36 4.55 11.41
N MET A 176 0.78 4.15 12.54
CA MET A 176 0.09 5.13 13.40
C MET A 176 1.04 6.19 13.98
N ASP A 177 2.29 5.81 14.25
CA ASP A 177 3.33 6.74 14.69
C ASP A 177 3.68 7.79 13.61
N ASP A 178 3.71 7.39 12.33
CA ASP A 178 3.96 8.31 11.21
C ASP A 178 2.87 9.41 11.14
N CYS A 179 1.59 9.03 11.34
CA CYS A 179 0.50 10.00 11.36
C CYS A 179 0.62 10.94 12.57
N ALA A 180 0.94 10.41 13.75
CA ALA A 180 1.07 11.19 14.97
C ALA A 180 2.25 12.19 14.88
N GLU A 181 3.37 11.76 14.32
CA GLU A 181 4.53 12.61 14.05
C GLU A 181 4.18 13.73 13.06
N CYS A 182 3.56 13.39 11.93
CA CYS A 182 3.15 14.38 10.94
C CYS A 182 2.18 15.43 11.52
N HIS A 183 1.18 15.00 12.28
CA HIS A 183 0.20 15.91 12.89
C HIS A 183 0.84 16.77 14.00
N MET A 184 1.81 16.23 14.74
CA MET A 184 2.63 17.02 15.65
C MET A 184 3.43 18.10 14.89
N GLU A 185 4.16 17.71 13.85
CA GLU A 185 5.02 18.62 13.09
C GLU A 185 4.25 19.71 12.35
N LYS A 186 3.13 19.34 11.69
CA LYS A 186 2.39 20.26 10.81
C LYS A 186 1.35 21.09 11.52
N ARG A 187 0.80 20.58 12.64
CA ARG A 187 -0.33 21.23 13.33
C ARG A 187 -0.06 21.51 14.80
N GLY A 188 1.04 21.05 15.37
CA GLY A 188 1.36 21.23 16.80
C GLY A 188 0.37 20.53 17.73
N VAL A 189 -0.45 19.61 17.21
CA VAL A 189 -1.45 18.87 17.99
C VAL A 189 -0.93 17.47 18.26
N HIS A 190 -0.91 17.09 19.54
CA HIS A 190 -1.00 15.68 19.90
C HIS A 190 -2.43 15.27 19.58
N GLU A 191 -2.67 14.70 18.40
CA GLU A 191 -4.01 14.19 18.12
C GLU A 191 -4.37 13.15 19.16
N ALA A 192 -5.41 13.45 19.96
CA ALA A 192 -5.93 12.51 20.92
C ALA A 192 -6.35 11.25 20.16
N CYS A 193 -6.10 10.07 20.73
CA CYS A 193 -6.39 8.79 20.08
C CYS A 193 -7.77 8.74 19.41
N PHE A 194 -8.76 9.44 19.97
CA PHE A 194 -10.14 9.53 19.48
C PHE A 194 -10.35 10.27 18.14
N VAL A 195 -9.35 11.01 17.64
CA VAL A 195 -9.45 11.64 16.31
C VAL A 195 -9.38 10.58 15.22
N CYS A 196 -8.47 9.61 15.39
CA CYS A 196 -8.26 8.52 14.45
C CYS A 196 -8.96 7.24 14.89
N HIS A 197 -9.27 7.05 16.17
CA HIS A 197 -9.93 5.84 16.65
C HIS A 197 -11.41 6.06 16.94
N LYS A 198 -12.25 5.19 16.36
CA LYS A 198 -13.70 5.14 16.59
C LYS A 198 -14.10 3.78 17.13
#